data_AF-A0A3M7IVV6-F1
#
_entry.id   AF-A0A3M7IVV6-F1
#
_cell.length_a   1.000
_cell.length_b   1.000
_cell.length_c   1.000
_cell.angle_alpha   90.00
_cell.angle_beta   90.00
_cell.angle_gamma   90.00
#
_symmetry.space_group_name_H-M   'P 1'
#
loop_
_entity.id
_entity.type
_entity.pdbx_description
1 polymer ?
#
loop_
_entity_poly.entity_id
_entity_poly.type
_entity_poly.pdbx_seq_one_letter_code
_entity_poly.pdbx_strand_id
1 'polypeptide(L)'
;MSGTGAAAPHAEDLEPEQTEGFKVGEKKTLEEYQQLDQNDESLRKWKESLGLGSGNTLPADPNDKRTVIILSLGLEVDGRPDIVIDLTKPGSLEDLNKHPFTIKEGATFRMKARFRVQHGILSGLKYVQVVSRMGVKSKMQEMI
;
A
#
# COMPACT_ATOMS: atom_id res chain seq x y z
N MET A 1 15.81 -17.27 27.53
CA MET A 1 16.51 -17.62 26.28
C MET A 1 16.45 -16.42 25.37
N SER A 2 17.60 -15.81 25.10
CA SER A 2 17.72 -14.58 24.30
C SER A 2 17.31 -14.89 22.86
N GLY A 3 16.20 -14.31 22.40
CA GLY A 3 15.72 -14.51 21.04
C GLY A 3 16.70 -13.86 20.07
N THR A 4 17.37 -14.69 19.28
CA THR A 4 18.13 -14.26 18.09
C THR A 4 17.20 -13.40 17.23
N GLY A 5 17.55 -12.12 17.06
CA GLY A 5 16.81 -11.20 16.19
C GLY A 5 16.65 -11.84 14.81
N ALA A 6 15.41 -11.98 14.35
CA ALA A 6 15.15 -12.46 13.00
C ALA A 6 15.87 -11.53 12.03
N ALA A 7 16.68 -12.08 11.12
CA ALA A 7 17.28 -11.31 10.05
C ALA A 7 16.14 -10.67 9.23
N ALA A 8 16.24 -9.36 8.99
CA ALA A 8 15.31 -8.65 8.12
C ALA A 8 15.25 -9.37 6.75
N PRO A 9 14.07 -9.42 6.10
CA PRO A 9 13.97 -9.98 4.76
C PRO A 9 14.94 -9.29 3.81
N HIS A 10 15.54 -10.05 2.90
CA HIS A 10 16.36 -9.48 1.83
C HIS A 10 15.44 -8.77 0.83
N ALA A 11 15.98 -7.80 0.09
CA ALA A 11 15.20 -7.05 -0.90
C ALA A 11 14.48 -7.98 -1.91
N GLU A 12 15.14 -9.05 -2.33
CA GLU A 12 14.60 -10.08 -3.24
C GLU A 12 13.35 -10.77 -2.68
N ASP A 13 13.23 -10.92 -1.35
CA ASP A 13 12.06 -11.54 -0.73
C ASP A 13 10.81 -10.63 -0.85
N LEU A 14 11.01 -9.32 -0.97
CA LEU A 14 9.97 -8.30 -1.02
C LEU A 14 9.53 -7.94 -2.45
N GLU A 15 10.21 -8.44 -3.47
CA GLU A 15 9.83 -8.24 -4.86
C GLU A 15 8.47 -8.90 -5.14
N PRO A 16 7.47 -8.20 -5.67
CA PRO A 16 6.18 -8.82 -5.98
C PRO A 16 6.31 -9.86 -7.09
N GLU A 17 5.51 -10.92 -7.04
CA GLU A 17 5.50 -11.89 -8.13
C GLU A 17 4.82 -11.29 -9.36
N GLN A 18 5.30 -11.67 -10.55
CA GLN A 18 4.68 -11.23 -11.79
C GLN A 18 3.40 -12.04 -12.02
N THR A 19 2.31 -11.33 -12.32
CA THR A 19 1.04 -11.97 -12.68
C THR A 19 1.15 -12.44 -14.13
N GLU A 20 1.05 -13.75 -14.37
CA GLU A 20 1.18 -14.32 -15.72
C GLU A 20 0.21 -13.64 -16.71
N GLY A 21 0.74 -13.22 -17.86
CA GLY A 21 -0.02 -12.54 -18.91
C GLY A 21 -0.35 -11.06 -18.67
N PHE A 22 -0.11 -10.52 -17.46
CA PHE A 22 -0.35 -9.10 -17.18
C PHE A 22 0.80 -8.23 -17.73
N LYS A 23 0.47 -7.25 -18.57
CA LYS A 23 1.40 -6.24 -19.07
C LYS A 23 0.92 -4.86 -18.63
N VAL A 24 1.75 -4.17 -17.86
CA VAL A 24 1.47 -2.79 -17.45
C VAL A 24 1.41 -1.93 -18.73
N GLY A 25 0.33 -1.18 -18.88
CA GLY A 25 0.13 -0.26 -20.01
C GLY A 25 1.08 0.94 -19.97
N GLU A 26 1.02 1.75 -21.02
CA GLU A 26 1.78 2.99 -21.09
C GLU A 26 1.37 3.94 -19.96
N LYS A 27 2.36 4.51 -19.26
CA LYS A 27 2.11 5.52 -18.24
C LYS A 27 1.59 6.80 -18.90
N LYS A 28 0.46 7.30 -18.41
CA LYS A 28 -0.08 8.60 -18.80
C LYS A 28 -0.29 9.49 -17.58
N THR A 29 -0.11 10.79 -17.74
CA THR A 29 -0.38 11.79 -16.70
C THR A 29 -1.88 12.07 -16.58
N LEU A 30 -2.30 12.73 -15.49
CA LEU A 30 -3.70 13.12 -15.33
C LEU A 30 -4.15 14.06 -16.45
N GLU A 31 -3.27 14.99 -16.85
CA GLU A 31 -3.52 15.95 -17.93
C GLU A 31 -3.72 15.23 -19.27
N GLU A 32 -2.90 14.22 -19.56
CA GLU A 32 -3.07 13.40 -20.77
C GLU A 32 -4.41 12.65 -20.75
N TYR A 33 -4.80 12.08 -19.62
CA TYR A 33 -6.11 11.43 -19.48
C TYR A 33 -7.27 12.40 -19.68
N GLN A 34 -7.13 13.64 -19.21
CA GLN A 34 -8.12 14.70 -19.41
C GLN A 34 -8.20 15.19 -20.86
N GLN A 35 -7.09 15.11 -21.61
CA GLN A 35 -7.02 15.54 -23.02
C GLN A 35 -7.50 14.48 -24.01
N LEU A 36 -7.38 13.20 -23.64
CA LEU A 36 -7.93 12.11 -24.43
C LEU A 36 -9.46 12.26 -24.53
N ASP A 37 -10.00 12.18 -25.73
CA ASP A 37 -11.45 12.09 -26.00
C ASP A 37 -12.28 13.23 -25.41
N GLN A 38 -11.72 14.45 -25.31
CA GLN A 38 -12.39 15.61 -24.71
C GLN A 38 -13.74 15.96 -25.35
N ASN A 39 -13.90 15.63 -26.62
CA ASN A 39 -15.12 15.90 -27.39
C ASN A 39 -16.21 14.84 -27.16
N ASP A 40 -15.90 13.75 -26.46
CA ASP A 40 -16.86 12.70 -26.12
C ASP A 40 -17.45 12.94 -24.72
N GLU A 41 -18.73 13.31 -24.67
CA GLU A 41 -19.44 13.59 -23.43
C GLU A 41 -19.49 12.37 -22.49
N SER A 42 -19.62 11.16 -23.05
CA SER A 42 -19.73 9.93 -22.27
C SER A 42 -18.41 9.57 -21.60
N LEU A 43 -17.30 9.67 -22.34
CA LEU A 43 -15.96 9.40 -21.81
C LEU A 43 -15.52 10.47 -20.82
N ARG A 44 -15.91 11.74 -21.03
CA ARG A 44 -15.66 12.80 -20.06
C ARG A 44 -16.37 12.53 -18.72
N LYS A 45 -17.67 12.22 -18.75
CA LYS A 45 -18.44 11.88 -17.53
C LYS A 45 -17.89 10.64 -16.83
N TRP A 46 -17.45 9.63 -17.60
CA TRP A 46 -16.82 8.45 -17.04
C TRP A 46 -15.50 8.80 -16.31
N LYS A 47 -14.62 9.60 -16.92
CA LYS A 47 -13.37 10.08 -16.28
C LYS A 47 -13.64 10.91 -15.03
N GLU A 48 -14.65 11.77 -15.06
CA GLU A 48 -15.11 12.52 -13.88
C GLU A 48 -15.55 11.59 -12.75
N SER A 49 -16.31 10.53 -13.05
CA SER A 49 -16.76 9.54 -12.06
C SER A 49 -15.61 8.76 -11.40
N LEU A 50 -14.48 8.63 -12.11
CA LEU A 50 -13.25 8.04 -11.58
C LEU A 50 -12.38 9.02 -10.79
N GLY A 51 -12.82 10.28 -10.64
CA GLY A 51 -12.07 11.34 -9.97
C GLY A 51 -10.98 11.98 -10.83
N LEU A 52 -10.96 11.73 -12.15
CA LEU A 52 -10.01 12.32 -13.11
C LEU A 52 -10.49 13.64 -13.72
N GLY A 53 -11.66 14.14 -13.28
CA GLY A 53 -12.22 15.41 -13.72
C GLY A 53 -11.45 16.64 -13.23
N SER A 54 -11.64 17.77 -13.91
CA SER A 54 -11.05 19.05 -13.52
C SER A 54 -11.59 19.50 -12.14
N GLY A 55 -10.71 19.65 -11.15
CA GLY A 55 -11.05 20.24 -9.84
C GLY A 55 -11.12 19.28 -8.65
N ASN A 56 -11.02 17.97 -8.86
CA ASN A 56 -11.09 16.96 -7.77
C ASN A 56 -9.73 16.33 -7.39
N THR A 57 -8.61 16.92 -7.80
CA THR A 57 -7.30 16.42 -7.38
C THR A 57 -7.11 16.66 -5.89
N LEU A 58 -6.97 15.58 -5.12
CA LEU A 58 -6.61 15.64 -3.71
C LEU A 58 -5.35 16.52 -3.53
N PRO A 59 -5.26 17.33 -2.46
CA PRO A 59 -4.09 18.17 -2.23
C PRO A 59 -2.83 17.30 -2.18
N ALA A 60 -1.94 17.56 -3.14
CA ALA A 60 -0.63 16.95 -3.24
C ALA A 60 0.41 17.97 -2.75
N ASP A 61 1.35 17.52 -1.91
CA ASP A 61 2.45 18.38 -1.47
C ASP A 61 3.45 18.52 -2.63
N PRO A 62 3.69 19.73 -3.18
CA PRO A 62 4.64 19.93 -4.27
C PRO A 62 6.09 19.55 -3.90
N ASN A 63 6.43 19.53 -2.61
CA ASN A 63 7.78 19.21 -2.14
C ASN A 63 7.99 17.71 -1.88
N ASP A 64 6.92 16.93 -1.80
CA ASP A 64 6.98 15.49 -1.57
C ASP A 64 6.87 14.73 -2.88
N LYS A 65 7.94 14.10 -3.36
CA LYS A 65 7.95 13.39 -4.66
C LYS A 65 7.29 12.02 -4.63
N ARG A 66 6.84 11.53 -3.47
CA ARG A 66 6.20 10.22 -3.36
C ARG A 66 4.85 10.24 -4.07
N THR A 67 4.53 9.17 -4.80
CA THR A 67 3.22 8.99 -5.46
C THR A 67 2.21 8.28 -4.57
N VAL A 68 2.70 7.54 -3.58
CA VAL A 68 1.92 6.88 -2.53
C VAL A 68 2.58 7.14 -1.18
N ILE A 69 1.76 7.44 -0.18
CA ILE A 69 2.21 7.65 1.19
C ILE A 69 1.38 6.75 2.08
N ILE A 70 2.04 5.79 2.72
CA ILE A 70 1.39 4.94 3.72
C ILE A 70 1.26 5.75 5.00
N LEU A 71 0.02 5.93 5.46
CA LEU A 71 -0.31 6.68 6.66
C LEU A 71 -0.33 5.77 7.89
N SER A 72 -0.92 4.58 7.75
CA SER A 72 -0.93 3.60 8.83
C SER A 72 -1.15 2.17 8.33
N LEU A 73 -0.69 1.22 9.12
CA LEU A 73 -1.00 -0.20 8.98
C LEU A 73 -1.72 -0.67 10.24
N GLY A 74 -2.91 -1.23 10.05
CA GLY A 74 -3.76 -1.77 11.10
C GLY A 74 -3.84 -3.29 11.02
N LEU A 75 -3.86 -3.93 12.19
CA LEU A 75 -4.25 -5.31 12.36
C LEU A 75 -5.60 -5.32 13.10
N GLU A 76 -6.66 -5.63 12.38
CA GLU A 76 -8.00 -5.81 12.94
C GLU A 76 -8.11 -7.28 13.38
N VAL A 77 -8.38 -7.53 14.67
CA VAL A 77 -8.52 -8.88 15.23
C VAL A 77 -9.86 -8.96 15.93
N ASP A 78 -10.64 -9.99 15.63
CA ASP A 78 -11.96 -10.14 16.24
C ASP A 78 -11.86 -10.27 17.78
N GLY A 79 -12.79 -9.62 18.49
CA GLY A 79 -12.85 -9.65 19.95
C GLY A 79 -11.83 -8.80 20.71
N ARG A 80 -11.06 -7.92 20.05
CA ARG A 80 -10.18 -6.93 20.71
C ARG A 80 -10.06 -5.63 19.90
N PRO A 81 -9.56 -4.53 20.49
CA PRO A 81 -9.26 -3.32 19.74
C PRO A 81 -8.17 -3.55 18.68
N ASP A 82 -8.32 -2.85 17.56
CA ASP A 82 -7.36 -2.84 16.45
C ASP A 82 -5.98 -2.38 16.93
N ILE A 83 -4.95 -3.01 16.38
CA ILE A 83 -3.57 -2.57 16.57
C ILE A 83 -3.23 -1.68 15.36
N VAL A 84 -3.05 -0.38 15.59
CA VAL A 84 -2.77 0.58 14.52
C VAL A 84 -1.37 1.15 14.67
N ILE A 85 -0.56 0.96 13.65
CA ILE A 85 0.79 1.52 13.53
C ILE A 85 0.66 2.78 12.68
N ASP A 86 0.82 3.94 13.31
CA ASP A 86 0.81 5.24 12.64
C ASP A 86 2.18 5.52 12.03
N LEU A 87 2.28 5.39 10.71
CA LEU A 87 3.55 5.54 9.98
C LEU A 87 3.87 7.01 9.65
N THR A 88 3.03 7.97 10.08
CA THR A 88 3.31 9.39 9.93
C THR A 88 4.21 9.95 11.03
N LYS A 89 4.32 9.24 12.16
CA LYS A 89 5.12 9.66 13.31
C LYS A 89 6.58 9.21 13.15
N PRO A 90 7.56 10.08 13.44
CA PRO A 90 8.96 9.67 13.55
C PRO A 90 9.12 8.59 14.63
N GLY A 91 9.97 7.59 14.39
CA GLY A 91 10.24 6.54 15.39
C GLY A 91 9.28 5.34 15.34
N SER A 92 8.26 5.35 14.48
CA SER A 92 7.21 4.32 14.50
C SER A 92 7.69 2.93 14.09
N LEU A 93 8.71 2.85 13.23
CA LEU A 93 9.30 1.58 12.83
C LEU A 93 10.20 1.02 13.93
N GLU A 94 10.91 1.89 14.63
CA GLU A 94 11.76 1.57 15.77
C GLU A 94 10.91 1.11 16.96
N ASP A 95 9.78 1.76 17.20
CA ASP A 95 8.80 1.37 18.22
C ASP A 95 8.20 -0.01 17.91
N LEU A 96 7.79 -0.23 16.66
CA LEU A 96 7.26 -1.53 16.22
C LEU A 96 8.25 -2.68 16.43
N ASN A 97 9.54 -2.45 16.15
CA ASN A 97 10.58 -3.44 16.38
C ASN A 97 10.80 -3.75 17.87
N LYS A 98 10.58 -2.77 18.76
CA LYS A 98 10.72 -2.92 20.21
C LYS A 98 9.47 -3.51 20.87
N HIS A 99 8.30 -3.21 20.32
CA HIS A 99 7.00 -3.57 20.86
C HIS A 99 6.21 -4.39 19.82
N PRO A 100 6.57 -5.67 19.61
CA PRO A 100 5.84 -6.53 18.68
C PRO A 100 4.42 -6.78 19.20
N PHE A 101 3.46 -6.87 18.28
CA PHE A 101 2.10 -7.22 18.63
C PHE A 101 1.92 -8.72 18.82
N THR A 102 1.04 -9.10 19.75
CA THR A 102 0.66 -10.50 19.99
C THR A 102 -0.65 -10.80 19.29
N ILE A 103 -0.64 -11.82 18.43
CA ILE A 103 -1.81 -12.41 17.80
C ILE A 103 -2.09 -13.74 18.50
N LYS A 104 -3.32 -13.93 18.98
CA LYS A 104 -3.73 -15.20 19.57
C LYS A 104 -3.80 -16.28 18.48
N GLU A 105 -3.29 -17.46 18.78
CA GLU A 105 -3.42 -18.61 17.88
C GLU A 105 -4.89 -18.89 17.53
N GLY A 106 -5.16 -19.15 16.24
CA GLY A 106 -6.50 -19.36 15.72
C GLY A 106 -7.36 -18.09 15.59
N ALA A 107 -6.82 -16.91 15.89
CA ALA A 107 -7.56 -15.67 15.70
C ALA A 107 -7.72 -15.34 14.21
N THR A 108 -8.93 -14.98 13.80
CA THR A 108 -9.18 -14.36 12.51
C THR A 108 -8.77 -12.90 12.58
N PHE A 109 -7.94 -12.46 11.63
CA PHE A 109 -7.49 -11.08 11.54
C PHE A 109 -7.56 -10.57 10.10
N ARG A 110 -7.58 -9.24 9.96
CA ARG A 110 -7.45 -8.54 8.67
C ARG A 110 -6.37 -7.48 8.77
N MET A 111 -5.62 -7.33 7.69
CA MET A 111 -4.70 -6.21 7.52
C MET A 111 -5.44 -5.03 6.91
N LYS A 112 -5.17 -3.83 7.41
CA LYS A 112 -5.77 -2.58 6.94
C LYS A 112 -4.70 -1.54 6.68
N ALA A 113 -4.49 -1.20 5.42
CA ALA A 113 -3.63 -0.08 5.06
C ALA A 113 -4.47 1.19 4.91
N ARG A 114 -4.04 2.29 5.52
CA ARG A 114 -4.48 3.64 5.14
C ARG A 114 -3.35 4.31 4.41
N PHE A 115 -3.62 4.78 3.21
CA PHE A 115 -2.64 5.43 2.37
C PHE A 115 -3.27 6.61 1.64
N ARG A 116 -2.42 7.50 1.13
CA ARG A 116 -2.79 8.61 0.28
C ARG A 116 -2.06 8.47 -1.04
N VAL A 117 -2.79 8.61 -2.14
CA VAL A 117 -2.23 8.72 -3.49
C VAL A 117 -2.09 10.19 -3.83
N GLN A 118 -0.98 10.56 -4.45
CA GLN A 118 -0.73 11.92 -4.95
C GLN A 118 0.09 11.88 -6.25
N HIS A 119 0.13 13.00 -6.99
CA HIS A 119 0.90 13.19 -8.22
C HIS A 119 0.58 12.26 -9.40
N GLY A 120 -0.51 11.49 -9.35
CA GLY A 120 -0.77 10.54 -10.42
C GLY A 120 -1.80 9.46 -10.11
N ILE A 121 -1.95 8.57 -11.10
CA ILE A 121 -2.61 7.28 -10.97
C ILE A 121 -1.56 6.24 -10.62
N LEU A 122 -1.90 5.34 -9.68
CA LEU A 122 -1.09 4.17 -9.36
C LEU A 122 -1.69 2.95 -10.04
N SER A 123 -0.88 2.23 -10.81
CA SER A 123 -1.29 0.99 -11.46
C SER A 123 -0.64 -0.20 -10.76
N GLY A 124 -1.46 -1.11 -10.24
CA GLY A 124 -0.98 -2.37 -9.66
C GLY A 124 -0.26 -2.22 -8.33
N LEU A 125 -0.83 -1.45 -7.39
CA LEU A 125 -0.29 -1.35 -6.04
C LEU A 125 -0.39 -2.72 -5.36
N LYS A 126 0.75 -3.28 -4.94
CA LYS A 126 0.81 -4.57 -4.25
C LYS A 126 1.33 -4.40 -2.82
N TYR A 127 0.70 -5.09 -1.89
CA TYR A 127 1.22 -5.31 -0.55
C TYR A 127 1.95 -6.66 -0.51
N VAL A 128 3.22 -6.65 -0.12
CA VAL A 128 4.03 -7.87 0.04
C VAL A 128 4.43 -7.99 1.50
N GLN A 129 4.10 -9.13 2.12
CA GLN A 129 4.41 -9.43 3.50
C GLN A 129 5.27 -10.70 3.57
N VAL A 130 6.40 -10.59 4.25
CA VAL A 130 7.27 -11.74 4.54
C VAL A 130 7.33 -11.96 6.04
N VAL A 131 6.98 -13.17 6.47
CA VAL A 131 7.09 -13.61 7.86
C VAL A 131 8.19 -14.65 7.95
N SER A 132 9.12 -14.50 8.90
CA SER A 132 10.23 -15.42 9.08
C SER A 132 10.30 -15.96 10.52
N ARG A 133 10.64 -17.24 10.66
CA ARG A 133 10.90 -17.88 11.96
C ARG A 133 12.01 -18.91 11.80
N MET A 134 13.10 -18.73 12.55
CA MET A 134 14.24 -19.65 12.60
C MET A 134 14.78 -20.04 11.20
N GLY A 135 14.88 -19.05 10.30
CA GLY A 135 15.38 -19.26 8.92
C GLY A 135 14.32 -19.71 7.92
N VAL A 136 13.14 -20.14 8.36
CA VAL A 136 12.01 -20.44 7.45
C VAL A 136 11.26 -19.16 7.15
N LYS A 137 10.99 -18.89 5.86
CA LYS A 137 10.25 -17.71 5.39
C LYS A 137 8.94 -18.12 4.74
N SER A 138 7.91 -17.29 4.91
CA SER A 138 6.63 -17.38 4.22
C SER A 138 6.31 -16.00 3.63
N LYS A 139 5.92 -15.98 2.36
CA LYS A 139 5.60 -14.77 1.60
C LYS A 139 4.12 -14.76 1.23
N MET A 140 3.48 -13.62 1.42
CA MET A 140 2.10 -13.34 1.05
C MET A 140 2.08 -12.05 0.23
N GLN A 141 1.24 -11.99 -0.79
CA GLN A 141 1.04 -10.78 -1.59
C GLN A 141 -0.43 -10.55 -1.85
N GLU A 142 -0.85 -9.28 -1.82
CA GLU A 142 -2.22 -8.85 -2.09
C GLU A 142 -2.22 -7.66 -3.05
N MET A 143 -3.16 -7.64 -3.99
CA MET A 143 -3.40 -6.48 -4.86
C MET A 143 -4.34 -5.51 -4.15
N ILE A 144 -3.95 -4.23 -4.09
CA ILE A 144 -4.72 -3.13 -3.48
C ILE A 144 -5.44 -2.33 -4.56
#